data_AF-A0A7S0JBQ6-F1
#
_entry.id   AF-A0A7S0JBQ6-F1
#
_cell.length_a   1.000
_cell.length_b   1.000
_cell.length_c   1.000
_cell.angle_alpha   90.00
_cell.angle_beta   90.00
_cell.angle_gamma   90.00
#
_symmetry.space_group_name_H-M   'P 1'
#
loop_
_entity.id
_entity.type
_entity.pdbx_description
1 polymer ?
#
loop_
_entity_poly.entity_id
_entity_poly.type
_entity_poly.pdbx_seq_one_letter_code
_entity_poly.pdbx_strand_id
1 'polypeptide(L)'
;KTKMPLRALPVLVLVLTLFAPVTGKKRSSRRAKSAMTIKKECERTTCRGVHEDDQENCVLKCQSPECYEQIYAGNELEPGEVDRDRSRKFNTCMSTSGRRRRAPPPVGSPPSVSSESTLDEDGTRAGGAPEPGEVDFGESKDQL
;
A
#
# COMPACT_ATOMS: atom_id res chain seq x y z
N LYS A 1 -33.25 -28.57 -50.81
CA LYS A 1 -32.42 -27.72 -51.69
C LYS A 1 -32.95 -26.30 -51.66
N THR A 2 -32.50 -25.47 -50.72
CA THR A 2 -32.87 -24.05 -50.65
C THR A 2 -32.08 -23.28 -51.70
N LYS A 3 -32.74 -22.83 -52.77
CA LYS A 3 -32.16 -21.90 -53.76
C LYS A 3 -32.29 -20.50 -53.19
N MET A 4 -31.23 -19.96 -52.58
CA MET A 4 -31.24 -18.56 -52.17
C MET A 4 -31.11 -17.67 -53.42
N PRO A 5 -31.97 -16.67 -53.63
CA PRO A 5 -31.89 -15.78 -54.77
C PRO A 5 -30.57 -14.99 -54.75
N LEU A 6 -29.94 -14.84 -55.91
CA LEU A 6 -28.62 -14.20 -56.08
C LEU A 6 -28.56 -12.77 -55.52
N ARG A 7 -29.71 -12.08 -55.44
CA ARG A 7 -29.87 -10.74 -54.85
C ARG A 7 -29.84 -10.72 -53.32
N ALA A 8 -30.04 -11.86 -52.65
CA ALA A 8 -29.95 -11.98 -51.19
C ALA A 8 -28.50 -12.18 -50.70
N LEU A 9 -27.56 -12.52 -51.59
CA LEU A 9 -26.14 -12.67 -51.26
C LEU A 9 -25.49 -11.38 -50.72
N PRO A 10 -25.62 -10.19 -51.36
CA PRO A 10 -25.00 -8.98 -50.82
C PRO A 10 -25.60 -8.56 -49.48
N VAL A 11 -26.91 -8.77 -49.28
CA VAL A 11 -27.59 -8.48 -47.99
C VAL A 11 -27.10 -9.44 -46.91
N LEU A 12 -26.94 -10.73 -47.23
CA LEU A 12 -26.40 -11.72 -46.30
C LEU A 12 -24.95 -11.39 -45.91
N VAL A 13 -24.11 -10.98 -46.86
CA VAL A 13 -22.72 -10.56 -46.56
C VAL A 13 -22.70 -9.31 -45.67
N LEU A 14 -23.52 -8.30 -45.96
CA LEU A 14 -23.61 -7.09 -45.13
C LEU A 14 -24.04 -7.44 -43.70
N VAL A 15 -25.07 -8.28 -43.55
CA VAL A 15 -25.55 -8.76 -42.24
C VAL A 15 -24.44 -9.51 -41.50
N LEU A 16 -23.72 -10.41 -42.17
CA LEU A 16 -22.60 -11.14 -41.57
C LEU A 16 -21.45 -10.23 -41.13
N THR A 17 -21.18 -9.13 -41.85
CA THR A 17 -20.14 -8.16 -41.44
C THR A 17 -20.54 -7.33 -40.21
N LEU A 18 -21.83 -7.04 -40.02
CA LEU A 18 -22.32 -6.31 -38.84
C LEU A 18 -22.30 -7.14 -37.55
N PHE A 19 -22.35 -8.47 -37.66
CA PHE A 19 -22.26 -9.38 -36.53
C PHE A 19 -20.85 -9.90 -36.25
N ALA A 20 -19.82 -9.35 -36.91
CA ALA A 20 -18.43 -9.74 -36.63
C ALA A 20 -18.05 -9.35 -35.19
N PRO A 21 -17.70 -10.31 -34.31
CA PRO A 21 -17.31 -10.00 -32.94
C PRO A 21 -15.96 -9.28 -32.94
N VAL A 22 -15.94 -8.04 -32.45
CA VAL A 22 -14.71 -7.29 -32.23
C VAL A 22 -13.99 -7.89 -31.03
N THR A 23 -12.91 -8.64 -31.25
CA THR A 23 -12.13 -9.26 -30.17
C THR A 23 -11.17 -8.23 -29.54
N GLY A 24 -11.64 -7.52 -28.52
CA GLY A 24 -10.81 -6.58 -27.73
C GLY A 24 -9.69 -7.28 -26.94
N LYS A 25 -8.48 -6.72 -26.95
CA LYS A 25 -7.26 -7.30 -26.34
C LYS A 25 -7.33 -7.31 -24.80
N LYS A 26 -7.54 -8.50 -24.21
CA LYS A 26 -7.67 -8.82 -22.76
C LYS A 26 -6.48 -8.47 -21.83
N ARG A 27 -5.50 -7.68 -22.26
CA ARG A 27 -4.24 -7.47 -21.53
C ARG A 27 -4.39 -6.59 -20.28
N SER A 28 -5.29 -5.60 -20.33
CA SER A 28 -5.55 -4.68 -19.21
C SER A 28 -6.14 -5.42 -18.00
N SER A 29 -7.10 -6.33 -18.23
CA SER A 29 -7.80 -7.02 -17.16
C SER A 29 -6.90 -7.96 -16.34
N ARG A 30 -5.88 -8.58 -16.94
CA ARG A 30 -4.93 -9.43 -16.20
C ARG A 30 -4.07 -8.62 -15.22
N ARG A 31 -3.63 -7.42 -15.61
CA ARG A 31 -2.80 -6.55 -14.76
C ARG A 31 -3.58 -5.92 -13.62
N ALA A 32 -4.79 -5.46 -13.90
CA ALA A 32 -5.70 -4.96 -12.87
C ALA A 32 -6.01 -6.06 -11.85
N LYS A 33 -6.23 -7.29 -12.32
CA LYS A 33 -6.43 -8.46 -11.45
C LYS A 33 -5.21 -8.73 -10.57
N SER A 34 -4.00 -8.75 -11.13
CA SER A 34 -2.80 -9.02 -10.34
C SER A 34 -2.51 -7.93 -9.30
N ALA A 35 -2.74 -6.66 -9.63
CA ALA A 35 -2.60 -5.57 -8.66
C ALA A 35 -3.61 -5.72 -7.52
N MET A 36 -4.86 -6.04 -7.85
CA MET A 36 -5.93 -6.25 -6.86
C MET A 36 -5.65 -7.46 -5.97
N THR A 37 -5.10 -8.55 -6.49
CA THR A 37 -4.77 -9.73 -5.66
C THR A 37 -3.65 -9.43 -4.67
N ILE A 38 -2.59 -8.73 -5.09
CA ILE A 38 -1.48 -8.36 -4.21
C ILE A 38 -1.97 -7.39 -3.12
N LYS A 39 -2.79 -6.39 -3.50
CA LYS A 39 -3.39 -5.46 -2.54
C LYS A 39 -4.14 -6.21 -1.43
N LYS A 40 -5.03 -7.14 -1.80
CA LYS A 40 -5.80 -7.94 -0.83
C LYS A 40 -4.94 -8.85 0.03
N GLU A 41 -3.86 -9.39 -0.53
CA GLU A 41 -2.92 -10.19 0.24
C GLU A 41 -2.27 -9.34 1.33
N CYS A 42 -1.71 -8.18 0.96
CA CYS A 42 -1.13 -7.21 1.88
C CYS A 42 -2.10 -6.76 2.97
N GLU A 43 -3.36 -6.47 2.63
CA GLU A 43 -4.41 -6.12 3.61
C GLU A 43 -4.64 -7.23 4.63
N ARG A 44 -4.62 -8.50 4.18
CA ARG A 44 -4.99 -9.65 5.02
C ARG A 44 -3.84 -10.20 5.84
N THR A 45 -2.60 -10.06 5.37
CA THR A 45 -1.42 -10.65 6.01
C THR A 45 -0.60 -9.59 6.73
N THR A 46 -0.03 -8.64 6.00
CA THR A 46 0.94 -7.67 6.52
C THR A 46 0.28 -6.53 7.28
N CYS A 47 -0.81 -5.98 6.74
CA CYS A 47 -1.48 -4.80 7.28
C CYS A 47 -2.70 -5.15 8.14
N ARG A 48 -2.76 -6.41 8.60
CA ARG A 48 -3.86 -6.89 9.44
C ARG A 48 -3.78 -6.21 10.81
N GLY A 49 -4.81 -5.42 11.13
CA GLY A 49 -4.88 -4.69 12.41
C GLY A 49 -4.33 -3.27 12.37
N VAL A 50 -3.87 -2.79 11.20
CA VAL A 50 -3.64 -1.35 10.99
C VAL A 50 -5.00 -0.64 10.93
N HIS A 51 -5.09 0.54 11.54
CA HIS A 51 -6.30 1.37 11.51
C HIS A 51 -6.71 1.64 10.06
N GLU A 52 -8.01 1.67 9.77
CA GLU A 52 -8.53 1.80 8.39
C GLU A 52 -7.98 3.04 7.69
N ASP A 53 -7.82 4.14 8.42
CA ASP A 53 -7.31 5.40 7.89
C ASP A 53 -5.82 5.34 7.49
N ASP A 54 -5.00 4.55 8.19
CA ASP A 54 -3.56 4.38 7.91
C ASP A 54 -3.25 3.16 7.05
N GLN A 55 -4.26 2.32 6.81
CA GLN A 55 -4.12 1.06 6.12
C GLN A 55 -3.60 1.25 4.69
N GLU A 56 -3.94 2.37 4.05
CA GLU A 56 -3.49 2.66 2.68
C GLU A 56 -1.96 2.77 2.58
N ASN A 57 -1.31 3.49 3.49
CA ASN A 57 0.15 3.62 3.51
C ASN A 57 0.83 2.28 3.74
N CYS A 58 0.33 1.47 4.70
CA CYS A 58 0.85 0.13 4.94
C CYS A 58 0.75 -0.75 3.68
N VAL A 59 -0.42 -0.74 3.03
CA VAL A 59 -0.71 -1.59 1.87
C VAL A 59 0.12 -1.17 0.66
N LEU A 60 0.41 0.12 0.48
CA LEU A 60 1.29 0.60 -0.60
C LEU A 60 2.75 0.20 -0.35
N LYS A 61 3.26 0.36 0.88
CA LYS A 61 4.60 -0.10 1.28
C LYS A 61 4.74 -1.62 1.07
N CYS A 62 3.75 -2.40 1.49
CA CYS A 62 3.72 -3.85 1.31
C CYS A 62 3.72 -4.26 -0.17
N GLN A 63 2.94 -3.59 -1.02
CA GLN A 63 2.85 -3.92 -2.44
C GLN A 63 4.18 -3.75 -3.18
N SER A 64 4.91 -2.66 -2.91
CA SER A 64 6.25 -2.44 -3.46
C SER A 64 6.93 -1.25 -2.77
N PRO A 65 7.90 -1.46 -1.86
CA PRO A 65 8.58 -0.36 -1.16
C PRO A 65 9.27 0.61 -2.13
N GLU A 66 9.94 0.08 -3.16
CA GLU A 66 10.59 0.86 -4.23
C GLU A 66 9.65 1.87 -4.94
N CYS A 67 8.42 1.44 -5.25
CA CYS A 67 7.46 2.30 -5.93
C CYS A 67 6.78 3.25 -4.95
N TYR A 68 6.70 2.86 -3.68
CA TYR A 68 6.20 3.71 -2.62
C TYR A 68 7.15 4.89 -2.41
N GLU A 69 8.44 4.60 -2.22
CA GLU A 69 9.46 5.63 -2.02
C GLU A 69 9.52 6.62 -3.20
N GLN A 70 9.46 6.13 -4.43
CA GLN A 70 9.49 7.01 -5.61
C GLN A 70 8.30 7.96 -5.73
N ILE A 71 7.16 7.64 -5.12
CA ILE A 71 5.90 8.37 -5.35
C ILE A 71 5.40 9.09 -4.09
N TYR A 72 5.69 8.53 -2.92
CA TYR A 72 5.17 8.96 -1.63
C TYR A 72 6.25 9.33 -0.60
N ALA A 73 7.55 9.13 -0.86
CA ALA A 73 8.59 9.41 0.17
C ALA A 73 8.62 10.86 0.67
N GLY A 74 8.32 11.83 -0.20
CA GLY A 74 8.35 13.26 0.18
C GLY A 74 7.07 13.74 0.86
N ASN A 75 5.97 13.02 0.70
CA ASN A 75 4.66 13.36 1.23
C ASN A 75 3.85 12.06 1.26
N GLU A 76 3.83 11.39 2.41
CA GLU A 76 3.00 10.20 2.61
C GLU A 76 1.51 10.60 2.59
N LEU A 77 0.60 9.66 2.31
CA LEU A 77 -0.83 9.99 2.37
C LEU A 77 -1.23 10.29 3.81
N GLU A 78 -2.08 11.29 4.01
CA GLU A 78 -2.70 11.51 5.31
C GLU A 78 -3.73 10.40 5.63
N PRO A 79 -4.04 10.18 6.92
CA PRO A 79 -5.03 9.18 7.31
C PRO A 79 -6.38 9.46 6.64
N GLY A 80 -6.90 8.49 5.88
CA GLY A 80 -8.15 8.61 5.12
C GLY A 80 -8.06 9.40 3.82
N GLU A 81 -6.88 9.90 3.42
CA GLU A 81 -6.67 10.56 2.14
C GLU A 81 -6.62 9.53 1.00
N VAL A 82 -7.33 9.81 -0.11
CA VAL A 82 -7.29 8.97 -1.32
C VAL A 82 -6.77 9.77 -2.52
N ASP A 83 -5.48 9.65 -2.82
CA ASP A 83 -4.88 10.26 -4.01
C ASP A 83 -4.93 9.32 -5.23
N ARG A 84 -5.88 9.58 -6.14
CA ARG A 84 -6.09 8.77 -7.35
C ARG A 84 -4.99 8.95 -8.40
N ASP A 85 -4.34 10.11 -8.45
CA ASP A 85 -3.33 10.39 -9.47
C ASP A 85 -1.98 9.76 -9.09
N ARG A 86 -1.57 9.89 -7.82
CA ARG A 86 -0.44 9.13 -7.28
C ARG A 86 -0.70 7.62 -7.34
N SER A 87 -1.93 7.17 -7.07
CA SER A 87 -2.32 5.76 -7.22
C SER A 87 -2.13 5.23 -8.66
N ARG A 88 -2.45 6.01 -9.68
CA ARG A 88 -2.22 5.63 -11.09
C ARG A 88 -0.73 5.54 -11.42
N LYS A 89 0.08 6.48 -10.91
CA LYS A 89 1.54 6.46 -11.05
C LYS A 89 2.13 5.22 -10.37
N PHE A 90 1.62 4.86 -9.19
CA PHE A 90 2.06 3.68 -8.44
C PHE A 90 1.77 2.38 -9.18
N ASN A 91 0.53 2.21 -9.67
CA ASN A 91 0.15 1.09 -10.51
C ASN A 91 1.00 0.99 -11.79
N THR A 92 1.35 2.14 -12.37
CA THR A 92 2.24 2.20 -13.54
C THR A 92 3.65 1.74 -13.16
N CYS A 93 4.21 2.24 -12.06
CA CYS A 93 5.50 1.83 -11.51
C CYS A 93 5.55 0.30 -11.34
N MET A 94 4.61 -0.28 -10.59
CA MET A 94 4.51 -1.74 -10.38
C MET A 94 4.46 -2.53 -11.70
N SER A 95 3.70 -2.05 -12.68
CA SER A 95 3.57 -2.71 -13.99
C SER A 95 4.84 -2.65 -14.86
N THR A 96 5.75 -1.72 -14.56
CA THR A 96 7.03 -1.55 -15.24
C THR A 96 8.16 -2.23 -14.49
N SER A 97 8.16 -2.21 -13.15
CA SER A 97 9.16 -2.87 -12.31
C SER A 97 9.07 -4.40 -12.38
N GLY A 98 7.89 -4.99 -12.65
CA GLY A 98 7.79 -6.42 -12.99
C GLY A 98 8.58 -6.86 -14.25
N ARG A 99 8.95 -5.91 -15.12
CA ARG A 99 9.90 -6.17 -16.23
C ARG A 99 11.36 -6.02 -15.81
N ARG A 100 11.65 -5.19 -14.79
CA ARG A 100 12.99 -4.96 -14.24
C ARG A 100 13.41 -6.03 -13.23
N ARG A 101 12.49 -6.63 -12.46
CA ARG A 101 12.78 -7.74 -11.51
C ARG A 101 13.27 -9.05 -12.17
N ARG A 102 13.30 -9.12 -13.51
CA ARG A 102 13.99 -10.19 -14.25
C ARG A 102 15.48 -9.92 -14.44
N ALA A 103 15.92 -8.70 -14.17
CA ALA A 103 17.30 -8.37 -13.93
C ALA A 103 17.57 -8.45 -12.42
N PRO A 104 18.71 -9.04 -12.00
CA PRO A 104 19.10 -9.03 -10.59
C PRO A 104 19.20 -7.58 -10.08
N PRO A 105 18.88 -7.34 -8.79
CA PRO A 105 19.03 -6.01 -8.20
C PRO A 105 20.50 -5.55 -8.35
N PRO A 106 20.75 -4.25 -8.60
CA PRO A 106 22.10 -3.73 -8.54
C PRO A 106 22.63 -3.95 -7.11
N VAL A 107 23.66 -4.78 -7.00
CA VAL A 107 24.42 -5.02 -5.77
C VAL A 107 25.01 -3.67 -5.35
N GLY A 108 24.46 -3.04 -4.31
CA GLY A 108 24.97 -1.73 -3.88
C GLY A 108 24.14 -0.95 -2.85
N SER A 109 22.92 -1.34 -2.51
CA SER A 109 22.20 -0.68 -1.40
C SER A 109 22.64 -1.29 -0.06
N PRO A 110 23.22 -0.50 0.88
CA PRO A 110 23.56 -1.01 2.20
C PRO A 110 22.30 -1.41 2.99
N PRO A 111 22.37 -2.39 3.89
CA PRO A 111 21.25 -2.75 4.74
C PRO A 111 20.95 -1.59 5.69
N SER A 112 19.74 -1.04 5.62
CA SER A 112 19.20 -0.15 6.64
C SER A 112 19.08 -0.97 7.93
N VAL A 113 19.97 -0.66 8.85
CA VAL A 113 20.06 -1.23 10.19
C VAL A 113 18.75 -1.03 10.95
N SER A 114 18.13 -2.14 11.31
CA SER A 114 17.19 -2.23 12.43
C SER A 114 17.99 -2.06 13.71
N SER A 115 17.68 -1.06 14.52
CA SER A 115 18.07 -1.05 15.94
C SER A 115 16.80 -1.25 16.77
N GLU A 116 16.59 -2.52 17.13
CA GLU A 116 15.74 -2.94 18.25
C GLU A 116 16.25 -2.36 19.57
N SER A 117 15.30 -2.09 20.44
CA SER A 117 15.44 -1.78 21.86
C SER A 117 15.95 -2.99 22.66
N THR A 118 16.97 -2.80 23.49
CA THR A 118 17.26 -3.69 24.61
C THR A 118 17.00 -2.95 25.92
N LEU A 119 15.98 -3.41 26.65
CA LEU A 119 15.82 -3.20 28.08
C LEU A 119 16.82 -4.12 28.78
N ASP A 120 17.62 -3.59 29.71
CA ASP A 120 18.29 -4.40 30.72
C ASP A 120 18.14 -3.68 32.08
N GLU A 121 17.51 -4.39 33.02
CA GLU A 121 17.59 -4.15 34.45
C GLU A 121 18.98 -4.57 34.96
N ASP A 122 19.64 -3.73 35.76
CA ASP A 122 20.33 -4.20 36.97
C ASP A 122 20.60 -3.03 37.93
N GLY A 123 20.29 -3.25 39.21
CA GLY A 123 20.46 -2.27 40.26
C GLY A 123 21.86 -2.27 40.84
N THR A 124 22.34 -1.10 41.29
CA THR A 124 23.33 -1.02 42.37
C THR A 124 23.12 0.26 43.18
N ARG A 125 23.07 0.05 44.50
CA ARG A 125 22.84 1.02 45.58
C ARG A 125 24.16 1.40 46.25
N ALA A 126 24.38 2.70 46.43
CA ALA A 126 25.15 3.34 47.50
C ALA A 126 24.67 4.81 47.54
N GLY A 127 24.15 5.41 48.62
CA GLY A 127 24.55 5.36 50.02
C GLY A 127 25.30 6.67 50.36
N GLY A 128 24.60 7.69 50.87
CA GLY A 128 25.23 8.98 51.21
C GLY A 128 24.32 10.04 51.84
N ALA A 129 24.10 9.89 53.16
CA ALA A 129 23.87 10.88 54.24
C ALA A 129 22.70 11.92 54.22
N PRO A 130 22.21 12.35 55.42
CA PRO A 130 20.89 12.98 55.60
C PRO A 130 20.89 14.48 56.01
N GLU A 131 19.75 15.14 55.72
CA GLU A 131 19.05 16.24 56.46
C GLU A 131 19.81 17.58 56.73
N PRO A 132 19.17 18.70 57.16
CA PRO A 132 17.73 19.00 57.37
C PRO A 132 17.26 20.38 56.83
N GLY A 133 15.94 20.64 56.93
CA GLY A 133 15.33 21.97 57.04
C GLY A 133 14.35 22.31 55.91
N GLU A 134 13.14 22.83 56.12
CA GLU A 134 12.49 23.40 57.31
C GLU A 134 10.97 23.54 57.01
N VAL A 135 10.13 23.24 58.02
CA VAL A 135 8.77 23.72 58.40
C VAL A 135 7.78 24.31 57.36
N ASP A 136 6.54 23.84 57.21
CA ASP A 136 5.32 23.82 58.07
C ASP A 136 4.50 25.12 58.15
N PHE A 137 3.17 24.93 58.25
CA PHE A 137 2.04 25.79 58.63
C PHE A 137 1.26 26.61 57.58
N GLY A 138 -0.06 26.34 57.54
CA GLY A 138 -1.11 27.24 57.05
C GLY A 138 -2.30 26.51 56.42
N GLU A 139 -3.15 25.76 57.16
CA GLU A 139 -4.23 26.21 58.07
C GLU A 139 -5.60 26.44 57.38
N SER A 140 -6.59 25.65 57.85
CA SER A 140 -8.06 25.91 58.06
C SER A 140 -8.92 26.49 56.92
N LYS A 141 -10.24 26.25 56.82
CA LYS A 141 -11.24 25.85 57.83
C LYS A 141 -12.52 25.37 57.12
N ASP A 142 -13.27 24.57 57.87
CA ASP A 142 -14.65 24.14 57.70
C ASP A 142 -15.70 25.24 57.47
N GLN A 143 -16.92 24.75 57.15
CA GLN A 143 -18.26 25.35 57.23
C GLN A 143 -18.74 26.03 55.94
N LEU A 144 -19.87 25.66 55.34
CA LEU A 144 -21.18 25.30 55.90
C LEU A 144 -21.94 24.31 54.99
#